data_AF-A0AAD8C2D1-F1
#
_entry.id   AF-A0AAD8C2D1-F1
#
_cell.length_a   1.000
_cell.length_b   1.000
_cell.length_c   1.000
_cell.angle_alpha   90.00
_cell.angle_beta   90.00
_cell.angle_gamma   90.00
#
_symmetry.space_group_name_H-M   'P 1'
#
loop_
_entity.id
_entity.type
_entity.pdbx_description
1 polymer ?
#
loop_
_entity_poly.entity_id
_entity_poly.type
_entity_poly.pdbx_seq_one_letter_code
_entity_poly.pdbx_strand_id
1 'polypeptide(L)'
;MSAKAETEIRLQVGEDDLEDDENKSKDESIETLGRDPLRINDSVKIAFEELFAEPHSTLYSFDSVWLLSFKIFNLTKEWCYKITTVLFAIPLAFLWGLQFGCMACCTIWCCRPWVKACQMNVVCLQGFLQILLDCLYKPVFGAIGHIFYNIRVKFSRNAV
;
A
#
# COMPACT_ATOMS: atom_id res chain seq x y z
N MET A 1 -44.93 24.19 -46.21
CA MET A 1 -43.89 23.54 -47.03
C MET A 1 -42.59 24.30 -46.74
N SER A 2 -41.91 23.94 -45.65
CA SER A 2 -40.75 23.03 -45.63
C SER A 2 -39.51 23.69 -46.22
N ALA A 3 -38.34 23.76 -45.60
CA ALA A 3 -37.88 23.49 -44.25
C ALA A 3 -36.53 24.23 -44.14
N LYS A 4 -36.26 24.87 -43.01
CA LYS A 4 -34.94 25.43 -42.69
C LYS A 4 -34.09 24.26 -42.21
N ALA A 5 -33.16 23.78 -43.04
CA ALA A 5 -32.22 22.74 -42.68
C ALA A 5 -31.09 23.38 -41.85
N GLU A 6 -31.26 23.38 -40.53
CA GLU A 6 -30.18 23.54 -39.57
C GLU A 6 -29.99 22.22 -38.83
N THR A 7 -28.73 21.94 -38.47
CA THR A 7 -28.28 20.95 -37.46
C THR A 7 -28.31 19.46 -37.84
N GLU A 8 -27.37 19.05 -38.68
CA GLU A 8 -26.69 17.77 -38.48
C GLU A 8 -25.35 18.00 -37.77
N ILE A 9 -25.38 18.01 -36.44
CA ILE A 9 -24.25 17.59 -35.62
C ILE A 9 -24.79 16.46 -34.75
N ARG A 10 -24.64 15.22 -35.25
CA ARG A 10 -24.81 14.02 -34.45
C ARG A 10 -23.67 13.97 -33.42
N LEU A 11 -23.96 14.33 -32.18
CA LEU A 11 -23.20 13.82 -31.06
C LEU A 11 -23.69 12.40 -30.76
N GLN A 12 -22.95 11.40 -31.24
CA GLN A 12 -22.96 10.07 -30.63
C GLN A 12 -22.22 10.21 -29.29
N VAL A 13 -22.97 10.50 -28.22
CA VAL A 13 -22.55 10.24 -26.84
C VAL A 13 -23.12 8.86 -26.55
N GLY A 14 -22.32 7.83 -26.84
CA GLY A 14 -22.70 6.43 -26.74
C GLY A 14 -21.91 5.74 -25.64
N GLU A 15 -22.65 5.17 -24.70
CA GLU A 15 -22.35 3.98 -23.89
C GLU A 15 -21.21 4.00 -22.84
N ASP A 16 -20.23 4.91 -22.87
CA ASP A 16 -19.12 4.88 -21.89
C ASP A 16 -19.39 5.64 -20.57
N ASP A 17 -20.47 6.42 -20.49
CA ASP A 17 -20.79 7.28 -19.32
C ASP A 17 -21.70 6.61 -18.27
N LEU A 18 -22.15 5.36 -18.48
CA LEU A 18 -23.15 4.70 -17.61
C LEU A 18 -22.54 3.74 -16.56
N GLU A 19 -21.26 3.38 -16.65
CA GLU A 19 -20.61 2.50 -15.66
C GLU A 19 -20.03 3.27 -14.45
N ASP A 20 -19.81 4.58 -14.56
CA ASP A 20 -19.28 5.43 -13.47
C ASP A 20 -20.33 5.82 -12.43
N ASP A 21 -21.63 5.77 -12.76
CA ASP A 21 -22.73 6.16 -11.86
C ASP A 21 -23.05 5.07 -10.81
N GLU A 22 -22.91 3.79 -11.18
CA GLU A 22 -23.11 2.65 -10.26
C GLU A 22 -21.96 2.49 -9.24
N ASN A 23 -20.73 2.85 -9.62
CA ASN A 23 -19.59 2.76 -8.71
C ASN A 23 -19.53 3.98 -7.77
N LYS A 24 -19.97 5.15 -8.26
CA LYS A 24 -20.14 6.36 -7.44
C LYS A 24 -21.24 6.22 -6.39
N SER A 25 -22.35 5.59 -6.74
CA SER A 25 -23.43 5.29 -5.78
C SER A 25 -23.04 4.22 -4.76
N LYS A 26 -22.16 3.28 -5.10
CA LYS A 26 -21.61 2.30 -4.14
C LYS A 26 -20.66 2.92 -3.12
N ASP A 27 -19.74 3.79 -3.52
CA ASP A 27 -18.85 4.48 -2.55
C ASP A 27 -19.61 5.48 -1.66
N GLU A 28 -20.61 6.20 -2.18
CA GLU A 28 -21.48 7.06 -1.35
C GLU A 28 -22.34 6.26 -0.36
N SER A 29 -22.72 5.02 -0.71
CA SER A 29 -23.48 4.13 0.17
C SER A 29 -22.65 3.49 1.29
N ILE A 30 -21.33 3.39 1.14
CA ILE A 30 -20.44 2.83 2.18
C ILE A 30 -20.07 3.90 3.22
N GLU A 31 -19.91 5.16 2.84
CA GLU A 31 -19.58 6.25 3.78
C GLU A 31 -20.78 6.72 4.63
N THR A 32 -22.00 6.32 4.25
CA THR A 32 -23.23 6.60 5.00
C THR A 32 -23.80 5.39 5.73
N LEU A 33 -23.02 4.31 5.89
CA LEU A 33 -23.32 3.25 6.87
C LEU A 33 -23.10 3.79 8.30
N GLY A 34 -23.97 4.72 8.71
CA GLY A 34 -24.23 5.15 10.07
C GLY A 34 -23.07 5.81 10.80
N ARG A 35 -22.84 7.11 10.56
CA ARG A 35 -22.15 7.98 11.56
C ARG A 35 -22.84 7.94 12.94
N ASP A 36 -24.12 7.57 12.96
CA ASP A 36 -24.88 7.21 14.16
C ASP A 36 -25.84 6.05 13.85
N PRO A 37 -25.44 4.78 14.09
CA PRO A 37 -26.28 3.62 13.80
C PRO A 37 -27.45 3.45 14.77
N LEU A 38 -27.41 4.13 15.93
CA LEU A 38 -28.43 4.04 16.98
C LEU A 38 -29.37 5.25 17.02
N ARG A 39 -29.14 6.27 16.17
CA ARG A 39 -29.90 7.53 16.11
C ARG A 39 -30.04 8.23 17.46
N ILE A 40 -29.05 8.07 18.34
CA ILE A 40 -29.02 8.70 19.66
C ILE A 40 -28.77 10.21 19.60
N ASN A 41 -28.23 10.69 18.48
CA ASN A 41 -27.82 12.08 18.30
C ASN A 41 -28.68 12.82 17.25
N ASP A 42 -29.90 12.33 16.99
CA ASP A 42 -30.85 12.98 16.06
C ASP A 42 -31.16 14.43 16.46
N SER A 43 -31.09 14.76 17.75
CA SER A 43 -31.30 16.12 18.29
C SER A 43 -30.19 17.13 17.96
N VAL A 44 -29.02 16.67 17.49
CA VAL A 44 -27.86 17.53 17.14
C VAL A 44 -27.70 17.62 15.62
N LYS A 45 -28.59 16.99 14.85
CA LYS A 45 -28.55 17.01 13.39
C LYS A 45 -29.17 18.30 12.88
N ILE A 46 -28.34 19.34 12.81
CA ILE A 46 -28.75 20.69 12.42
C ILE A 46 -28.86 20.77 10.90
N ALA A 47 -30.00 21.25 10.40
CA ALA A 47 -30.20 21.53 8.98
C ALA A 47 -29.45 22.81 8.57
N PHE A 48 -29.13 22.96 7.28
CA PHE A 48 -28.43 24.16 6.79
C PHE A 48 -29.21 25.46 7.06
N GLU A 49 -30.55 25.42 7.00
CA GLU A 49 -31.44 26.53 7.36
C GLU A 49 -31.29 26.96 8.82
N GLU A 50 -31.11 25.99 9.72
CA GLU A 50 -30.95 26.24 11.14
C GLU A 50 -29.57 26.80 11.46
N LEU A 51 -28.55 26.48 10.65
CA LEU A 51 -27.21 27.07 10.76
C LEU A 51 -27.24 28.59 10.48
N PHE A 52 -28.10 29.04 9.56
CA PHE A 52 -28.25 30.44 9.18
C PHE A 52 -29.40 31.18 9.89
N ALA A 53 -30.16 30.47 10.73
CA ALA A 53 -31.29 31.02 11.50
C ALA A 53 -32.36 31.74 10.64
N GLU A 54 -32.59 31.28 9.41
CA GLU A 54 -33.63 31.88 8.56
C GLU A 54 -35.04 31.51 9.07
N PRO A 55 -35.95 32.49 9.32
CA PRO A 55 -37.34 32.20 9.61
C PRO A 55 -38.07 31.68 8.37
N HIS A 56 -38.99 30.72 8.58
CA HIS A 56 -39.76 29.96 7.57
C HIS A 56 -40.08 30.68 6.24
N SER A 57 -40.06 29.85 5.19
CA SER A 57 -40.16 30.04 3.72
C SER A 57 -41.19 31.01 3.12
N THR A 58 -41.85 31.85 3.90
CA THR A 58 -42.93 32.75 3.45
C THR A 58 -42.48 34.17 3.05
N LEU A 59 -41.18 34.50 3.14
CA LEU A 59 -40.69 35.88 2.98
C LEU A 59 -39.51 36.08 1.98
N TYR A 60 -39.17 35.09 1.14
CA TYR A 60 -38.05 35.22 0.19
C TYR A 60 -38.51 35.54 -1.24
N SER A 61 -37.90 36.56 -1.86
CA SER A 61 -38.13 36.92 -3.27
C SER A 61 -37.10 36.31 -4.23
N PHE A 62 -36.23 35.38 -3.79
CA PHE A 62 -35.18 34.78 -4.63
C PHE A 62 -34.73 33.36 -4.18
N ASP A 63 -35.57 32.35 -4.39
CA ASP A 63 -35.25 30.93 -4.13
C ASP A 63 -33.94 30.46 -4.81
N SER A 64 -33.61 31.04 -5.97
CA SER A 64 -32.41 30.67 -6.74
C SER A 64 -31.10 31.00 -6.03
N VAL A 65 -31.04 32.07 -5.22
CA VAL A 65 -29.83 32.44 -4.48
C VAL A 65 -29.57 31.49 -3.32
N TRP A 66 -30.64 31.05 -2.66
CA TRP A 66 -30.57 30.11 -1.56
C TRP A 66 -30.09 28.72 -2.05
N LEU A 67 -30.69 28.19 -3.11
CA LEU A 67 -30.29 26.90 -3.70
C LEU A 67 -28.84 26.94 -4.23
N LEU A 68 -28.44 28.05 -4.85
CA LEU A 68 -27.09 28.22 -5.37
C LEU A 68 -26.05 28.27 -4.24
N SER A 69 -26.35 28.98 -3.16
CA SER A 69 -25.46 29.07 -1.99
C SER A 69 -25.29 27.71 -1.31
N PHE A 70 -26.38 26.96 -1.16
CA PHE A 70 -26.34 25.58 -0.64
C PHE A 70 -25.50 24.66 -1.55
N LYS A 71 -25.67 24.76 -2.87
CA LYS A 71 -24.92 23.95 -3.83
C LYS A 71 -23.43 24.29 -3.84
N ILE A 72 -23.08 25.58 -3.87
CA ILE A 72 -21.68 26.03 -3.86
C ILE A 72 -21.01 25.65 -2.54
N PHE A 73 -21.68 25.78 -1.40
CA PHE A 73 -21.12 25.40 -0.10
C PHE A 73 -20.76 23.91 -0.03
N ASN A 74 -21.69 23.03 -0.41
CA ASN A 74 -21.44 21.58 -0.43
C ASN A 74 -20.33 21.22 -1.42
N LEU A 75 -20.32 21.88 -2.59
CA LEU A 75 -19.27 21.70 -3.58
C LEU A 75 -17.91 22.11 -2.99
N THR A 76 -17.78 23.32 -2.45
CA THR A 76 -16.55 23.83 -1.85
C THR A 76 -16.02 22.93 -0.75
N LYS A 77 -16.89 22.36 0.10
CA LYS A 77 -16.48 21.37 1.12
C LYS A 77 -15.76 20.19 0.47
N GLU A 78 -16.38 19.55 -0.52
CA GLU A 78 -15.82 18.38 -1.19
C GLU A 78 -14.52 18.70 -1.94
N TRP A 79 -14.48 19.80 -2.69
CA TRP A 79 -13.27 20.18 -3.41
C TRP A 79 -12.12 20.57 -2.48
N CYS A 80 -12.40 21.19 -1.33
CA CYS A 80 -11.37 21.50 -0.35
C CYS A 80 -10.68 20.22 0.15
N TYR A 81 -11.45 19.21 0.54
CA TYR A 81 -10.89 17.91 0.95
C TYR A 81 -10.07 17.26 -0.18
N LYS A 82 -10.59 17.25 -1.41
CA LYS A 82 -9.91 16.66 -2.57
C LYS A 82 -8.62 17.40 -2.93
N ILE A 83 -8.60 18.73 -2.88
CA ILE A 83 -7.40 19.53 -3.16
C ILE A 83 -6.36 19.33 -2.07
N THR A 84 -6.75 19.34 -0.79
CA THR A 84 -5.83 19.09 0.32
C THR A 84 -5.19 17.71 0.22
N THR A 85 -5.97 16.66 -0.06
CA THR A 85 -5.38 15.32 -0.21
C THR A 85 -4.42 15.25 -1.39
N VAL A 86 -4.75 15.84 -2.54
CA VAL A 86 -3.85 15.84 -3.70
C VAL A 86 -2.57 16.64 -3.41
N LEU A 87 -2.70 17.79 -2.75
CA LEU A 87 -1.58 18.65 -2.38
C LEU A 87 -0.57 17.94 -1.47
N PHE A 88 -1.03 17.08 -0.56
CA PHE A 88 -0.15 16.28 0.30
C PHE A 88 0.27 14.94 -0.35
N ALA A 89 -0.58 14.32 -1.15
CA ALA A 89 -0.27 13.04 -1.80
C ALA A 89 0.87 13.16 -2.82
N ILE A 90 0.90 14.23 -3.63
CA ILE A 90 1.94 14.46 -4.64
C ILE A 90 3.36 14.54 -4.00
N PRO A 91 3.63 15.40 -3.00
CA PRO A 91 4.95 15.49 -2.41
C PRO A 91 5.33 14.21 -1.66
N LEU A 92 4.37 13.53 -1.00
CA LEU A 92 4.64 12.25 -0.36
C LEU A 92 5.03 11.20 -1.41
N ALA A 93 4.28 11.05 -2.50
CA ALA A 93 4.59 10.10 -3.57
C ALA A 93 5.97 10.38 -4.18
N PHE A 94 6.32 11.65 -4.37
CA PHE A 94 7.64 12.05 -4.86
C PHE A 94 8.76 11.65 -3.88
N LEU A 95 8.60 11.91 -2.58
CA LEU A 95 9.57 11.51 -1.54
C LEU A 95 9.76 9.99 -1.50
N TRP A 96 8.66 9.23 -1.58
CA TRP A 96 8.71 7.76 -1.63
C TRP A 96 9.43 7.26 -2.89
N GLY A 97 9.18 7.87 -4.06
CA GLY A 97 9.89 7.55 -5.29
C GLY A 97 11.39 7.84 -5.20
N LEU A 98 11.77 8.97 -4.61
CA LEU A 98 13.17 9.32 -4.38
C LEU A 98 13.85 8.33 -3.42
N GLN A 99 13.19 7.99 -2.31
CA GLN A 99 13.69 7.01 -1.35
C GLN A 99 13.94 5.65 -2.00
N PHE A 100 13.00 5.20 -2.83
CA PHE A 100 13.15 3.95 -3.59
C PHE A 100 14.33 4.01 -4.57
N GLY A 101 14.51 5.13 -5.29
CA GLY A 101 15.65 5.36 -6.16
C GLY A 101 16.99 5.33 -5.43
N CYS A 102 17.08 5.99 -4.27
CA CYS A 102 18.27 5.97 -3.42
C CYS A 102 18.59 4.56 -2.91
N MET A 103 17.58 3.80 -2.47
CA MET A 103 17.74 2.40 -2.05
C MET A 103 18.23 1.51 -3.19
N ALA A 104 17.68 1.67 -4.40
CA ALA A 104 18.12 0.93 -5.58
C ALA A 104 19.58 1.26 -5.94
N CYS A 105 19.95 2.54 -5.91
CA CYS A 105 21.31 2.99 -6.10
C CYS A 105 22.26 2.35 -5.06
N CYS A 106 21.96 2.49 -3.77
CA CYS A 106 22.76 1.87 -2.70
C CYS A 106 22.87 0.35 -2.87
N THR A 107 21.81 -0.33 -3.30
CA THR A 107 21.84 -1.77 -3.53
C THR A 107 22.83 -2.16 -4.65
N ILE A 108 22.81 -1.43 -5.77
CA ILE A 108 23.68 -1.73 -6.92
C ILE A 108 25.13 -1.36 -6.60
N TRP A 109 25.35 -0.16 -6.05
CA TRP A 109 26.67 0.40 -5.85
C TRP A 109 27.35 0.00 -4.53
N CYS A 110 26.59 -0.28 -3.48
CA CYS A 110 27.13 -0.63 -2.16
C CYS A 110 26.87 -2.09 -1.77
N CYS A 111 25.65 -2.61 -1.92
CA CYS A 111 25.37 -4.01 -1.52
C CYS A 111 26.12 -5.01 -2.40
N ARG A 112 26.18 -4.81 -3.73
CA ARG A 112 26.92 -5.73 -4.62
C ARG A 112 28.41 -5.85 -4.25
N PRO A 113 29.19 -4.74 -4.10
CA PRO A 113 30.58 -4.86 -3.68
C PRO A 113 30.72 -5.35 -2.23
N TRP A 114 29.81 -4.98 -1.33
CA TRP A 114 29.81 -5.49 0.04
C TRP A 114 29.69 -7.01 0.08
N VAL A 115 28.72 -7.57 -0.64
CA VAL A 115 28.52 -9.03 -0.72
C VAL A 115 29.76 -9.71 -1.31
N LYS A 116 30.33 -9.16 -2.38
CA LYS A 116 31.60 -9.63 -2.95
C LYS A 116 32.75 -9.61 -1.93
N ALA A 117 32.88 -8.54 -1.16
CA ALA A 117 33.91 -8.41 -0.12
C ALA A 117 33.70 -9.40 1.04
N CYS A 118 32.44 -9.62 1.47
CA CYS A 118 32.10 -10.65 2.45
C CYS A 118 32.47 -12.05 1.95
N GLN A 119 32.17 -12.36 0.69
CA GLN A 119 32.55 -13.65 0.09
C GLN A 119 34.06 -13.88 0.13
N MET A 120 34.86 -12.87 -0.19
CA MET A 120 36.33 -12.97 -0.11
C MET A 120 36.81 -13.24 1.33
N ASN A 121 36.24 -12.56 2.32
CA ASN A 121 36.55 -12.79 3.73
C ASN A 121 36.16 -14.20 4.19
N VAL A 122 34.98 -14.68 3.80
CA VAL A 122 34.50 -16.03 4.16
C VAL A 122 35.37 -17.11 3.53
N VAL A 123 35.76 -16.97 2.26
CA VAL A 123 36.65 -17.93 1.60
C VAL A 123 38.04 -17.95 2.26
N CYS A 124 38.56 -16.79 2.65
CA CYS A 124 39.82 -16.71 3.39
C CYS A 124 39.73 -17.42 4.75
N LEU A 125 38.65 -17.15 5.50
CA LEU A 125 38.40 -17.77 6.80
C LEU A 125 38.16 -19.28 6.69
N GLN A 126 37.47 -19.73 5.64
CA GLN A 126 37.30 -21.14 5.34
C GLN A 126 38.65 -21.82 5.09
N GLY A 127 39.55 -21.19 4.32
CA GLY A 127 40.91 -21.71 4.10
C GLY A 127 41.69 -21.84 5.41
N PHE A 128 41.65 -20.81 6.26
CA PHE A 128 42.29 -20.85 7.58
C PHE A 128 41.70 -21.94 8.48
N LEU A 129 40.37 -22.05 8.55
CA LEU A 129 39.70 -23.09 9.34
C LEU A 129 40.01 -24.49 8.82
N GLN A 130 40.10 -24.69 7.51
CA GLN A 130 40.48 -25.98 6.93
C GLN A 130 41.89 -26.40 7.36
N ILE A 131 42.86 -25.47 7.34
CA ILE A 131 44.23 -25.74 7.80
C ILE A 131 44.25 -26.06 9.31
N LEU A 132 43.49 -25.30 10.11
CA LEU A 132 43.38 -25.54 11.55
C LEU A 132 42.76 -26.90 11.85
N LEU A 133 41.67 -27.25 11.16
CA LEU A 133 41.03 -28.55 11.27
C LEU A 133 41.98 -29.66 10.82
N ASP A 134 42.68 -29.51 9.71
CA ASP A 134 43.65 -30.50 9.25
C ASP A 134 44.79 -30.71 10.26
N CYS A 135 45.24 -29.66 10.93
CA CYS A 135 46.29 -29.75 11.94
C CYS A 135 45.80 -30.39 13.25
N LEU A 136 44.58 -30.08 13.69
CA LEU A 136 44.05 -30.53 14.98
C LEU A 136 43.26 -31.83 14.88
N TYR A 137 42.32 -31.88 13.94
CA TYR A 137 41.37 -32.96 13.79
C TYR A 137 42.06 -34.22 13.24
N LYS A 138 42.92 -34.13 12.20
CA LYS A 138 43.60 -35.32 11.66
C LYS A 138 44.39 -36.12 12.72
N PRO A 139 45.26 -35.52 13.55
CA PRO A 139 45.99 -36.30 14.55
C PRO A 139 45.10 -36.80 15.69
N VAL A 140 44.11 -36.03 16.13
CA VAL A 140 43.18 -36.46 17.20
C VAL A 140 42.38 -37.69 16.76
N PHE A 141 41.80 -37.66 15.55
CA PHE A 141 41.02 -38.78 15.04
C PHE A 141 41.90 -39.97 14.65
N GLY A 142 43.13 -39.71 14.18
CA GLY A 142 44.14 -40.76 13.99
C GLY A 142 44.52 -41.46 15.30
N ALA A 143 44.73 -40.70 16.38
CA ALA A 143 45.05 -41.26 17.69
C ALA A 143 43.89 -42.07 18.27
N ILE A 144 42.66 -41.56 18.17
CA ILE A 144 41.45 -42.29 18.59
C ILE A 144 41.30 -43.59 17.79
N GLY A 145 41.49 -43.53 16.48
CA GLY A 145 41.47 -44.73 15.62
C GLY A 145 42.52 -45.77 16.02
N HIS A 146 43.73 -45.33 16.40
CA HIS A 146 44.79 -46.22 16.87
C HIS A 146 44.46 -46.90 18.20
N ILE A 147 43.71 -46.25 19.10
CA ILE A 147 43.23 -46.86 20.36
C ILE A 147 42.27 -48.02 20.05
N PHE A 148 41.37 -47.86 19.09
CA PHE A 148 40.40 -48.89 18.70
C PHE A 148 40.98 -49.96 17.75
N TYR A 149 42.10 -49.70 17.10
CA TYR A 149 42.73 -50.62 16.13
C TYR A 149 43.09 -51.99 16.74
N ASN A 150 43.43 -52.05 18.02
CA ASN A 150 43.93 -53.27 18.65
C ASN A 150 42.83 -54.28 19.04
N ILE A 151 41.56 -53.93 18.91
CA ILE A 151 40.44 -54.80 19.29
C ILE A 151 40.12 -55.75 18.12
N ARG A 152 40.77 -56.92 18.10
CA ARG A 152 40.43 -58.01 17.18
C ARG A 152 39.40 -58.95 17.79
N VAL A 153 38.14 -58.77 17.39
CA VAL A 153 37.04 -59.67 17.77
C VAL A 153 37.15 -60.96 16.96
N LYS A 154 37.45 -62.08 17.61
CA LYS A 154 37.33 -63.42 17.01
C LYS A 154 35.94 -63.96 17.36
N PHE A 155 35.04 -64.02 16.39
CA PHE A 155 33.73 -64.62 16.55
C PHE A 155 33.86 -66.15 16.50
N SER A 156 33.81 -66.82 17.65
CA SER A 156 33.68 -68.28 17.70
C SER A 156 32.20 -68.65 17.67
N ARG A 157 31.73 -69.10 16.50
CA ARG A 157 30.38 -69.64 16.33
C ARG A 157 30.35 -71.05 16.91
N ASN A 158 29.97 -71.20 18.18
CA ASN A 158 29.62 -72.51 18.72
C ASN A 158 28.34 -73.00 18.03
N ALA A 159 28.48 -73.96 17.12
CA ALA A 159 27.37 -74.74 16.61
C ALA A 159 27.03 -75.80 17.68
N VAL A 160 25.81 -75.72 18.20
CA VAL A 160 25.15 -76.79 18.98
C VAL A 160 24.69 -77.88 18.03
#